data_AF-A0AB37U7C3-F1
#
_entry.id   AF-A0AB37U7C3-F1
#
_cell.length_a   1.000
_cell.length_b   1.000
_cell.length_c   1.000
_cell.angle_alpha   90.00
_cell.angle_beta   90.00
_cell.angle_gamma   90.00
#
_symmetry.space_group_name_H-M   'P 1'
#
loop_
_entity.id
_entity.type
_entity.pdbx_description
1 polymer ?
#
loop_
_entity_poly.entity_id
_entity_poly.type
_entity_poly.pdbx_seq_one_letter_code
_entity_poly.pdbx_strand_id
1 'polypeptide(L)'
;MLKFQPVLPYRCIVLAMHGFQPLLELKTFKVPLTKLYLLPDFQRRGIGTFLIRQLIAQAKALNAPLRLRVLAVNPARRLYEREGFSVQAQIEERIFMEYKVKS
;
A
#
# COMPACT_ATOMS: atom_id res chain seq x y z
N MET A 1 -4.18 -19.28 -12.81
CA MET A 1 -5.33 -19.61 -11.94
C MET A 1 -4.87 -19.52 -10.48
N LEU A 2 -5.12 -18.39 -9.80
CA LEU A 2 -4.75 -18.22 -8.39
C LEU A 2 -5.86 -18.83 -7.52
N LYS A 3 -5.55 -19.96 -6.87
CA LYS A 3 -6.44 -20.62 -5.92
C LYS A 3 -6.44 -19.81 -4.61
N PHE A 4 -7.61 -19.30 -4.24
CA PHE A 4 -7.87 -18.69 -2.93
C PHE A 4 -8.32 -19.82 -2.00
N GLN A 5 -7.61 -20.10 -0.91
CA GLN A 5 -8.10 -20.98 0.15
C GLN A 5 -8.67 -20.11 1.28
N PRO A 6 -9.90 -20.39 1.76
CA PRO A 6 -10.54 -19.62 2.81
C PRO A 6 -10.04 -20.09 4.18
N VAL A 7 -9.71 -19.15 5.06
CA VAL A 7 -9.56 -19.42 6.50
C VAL A 7 -10.50 -18.49 7.26
N LEU A 8 -11.21 -19.10 8.21
CA LEU A 8 -12.36 -18.63 9.00
C LEU A 8 -12.04 -17.43 9.94
N PRO A 9 -12.98 -17.09 10.86
CA PRO A 9 -13.52 -15.75 11.04
C PRO A 9 -12.55 -14.82 11.80
N TYR A 10 -12.71 -13.51 11.63
CA TYR A 10 -11.84 -12.47 12.19
C TYR A 10 -10.42 -12.45 11.59
N ARG A 11 -10.18 -11.59 10.59
CA ARG A 11 -8.84 -11.00 10.30
C ARG A 11 -8.95 -9.95 9.21
N CYS A 12 -8.72 -8.69 9.56
CA CYS A 12 -8.26 -7.70 8.60
C CYS A 12 -6.88 -8.16 8.10
N ILE A 13 -6.76 -8.52 6.83
CA ILE A 13 -5.49 -8.93 6.24
C ILE A 13 -4.79 -7.67 5.70
N VAL A 14 -3.89 -7.10 6.51
CA VAL A 14 -2.87 -6.17 6.03
C VAL A 14 -1.60 -7.00 5.83
N LEU A 15 -1.34 -7.41 4.59
CA LEU A 15 -0.07 -8.05 4.26
C LEU A 15 0.95 -6.94 3.99
N ALA A 16 1.53 -6.39 5.06
CA ALA A 16 2.82 -5.71 4.98
C ALA A 16 3.91 -6.78 5.06
N MET A 17 4.06 -7.57 3.99
CA MET A 17 5.14 -8.55 3.91
C MET A 17 6.43 -7.82 3.55
N HIS A 18 7.40 -7.79 4.47
CA HIS A 18 8.81 -7.62 4.11
C HIS A 18 9.26 -8.90 3.40
N GLY A 19 9.52 -8.81 2.09
CA GLY A 19 10.06 -9.95 1.35
C GLY A 19 9.79 -9.86 -0.14
N PHE A 20 10.71 -9.22 -0.87
CA PHE A 20 10.91 -9.51 -2.29
C PHE A 20 12.41 -9.65 -2.50
N GLN A 21 12.85 -10.83 -2.97
CA GLN A 21 14.22 -11.02 -3.43
C GLN A 21 14.38 -10.25 -4.76
N PRO A 22 15.29 -9.26 -4.83
CA PRO A 22 15.49 -8.51 -6.05
C PRO A 22 16.35 -9.37 -7.01
N LEU A 23 15.77 -9.80 -8.13
CA LEU A 23 16.59 -9.90 -9.34
C LEU A 23 16.72 -8.47 -9.87
N LEU A 24 17.97 -8.02 -9.95
CA LEU A 24 18.44 -6.68 -10.33
C LEU A 24 18.54 -5.68 -9.16
N GLU A 25 19.78 -5.40 -8.79
CA GLU A 25 20.22 -4.43 -7.79
C GLU A 25 19.61 -3.05 -7.99
N LEU A 26 18.99 -2.49 -6.95
CA LEU A 26 19.10 -1.07 -6.62
C LEU A 26 19.00 -0.87 -5.10
N LYS A 27 20.12 -0.49 -4.50
CA LYS A 27 20.28 0.04 -3.13
C LYS A 27 19.22 1.09 -2.80
N THR A 28 18.36 0.82 -1.84
CA THR A 28 17.79 1.71 -0.80
C THR A 28 16.66 0.94 -0.11
N PHE A 29 16.60 0.95 1.22
CA PHE A 29 15.50 0.34 1.98
C PHE A 29 14.20 1.08 1.65
N LYS A 30 13.45 0.55 0.68
CA LYS A 30 12.13 1.04 0.27
C LYS A 30 11.11 0.20 1.02
N VAL A 31 10.11 0.82 1.64
CA VAL A 31 8.99 0.09 2.26
C VAL A 31 7.86 0.01 1.21
N PRO A 32 7.66 -1.13 0.53
CA PRO A 32 6.54 -1.28 -0.41
C PRO A 32 5.27 -1.71 0.33
N LEU A 33 4.17 -0.97 0.14
CA LEU A 33 2.84 -1.50 0.45
C LEU A 33 2.40 -2.40 -0.70
N THR A 34 2.32 -3.70 -0.45
CA THR A 34 2.01 -4.70 -1.50
C THR A 34 0.53 -5.01 -1.59
N LYS A 35 -0.15 -5.24 -0.45
CA LYS A 35 -1.54 -5.66 -0.40
C LYS A 35 -2.26 -5.10 0.82
N LEU A 36 -3.38 -4.42 0.57
CA LEU A 36 -4.32 -3.95 1.59
C LEU A 36 -5.73 -4.29 1.13
N TYR A 37 -6.43 -5.12 1.89
CA TYR A 37 -7.82 -5.50 1.60
C TYR A 37 -8.69 -5.35 2.84
N LEU A 38 -9.85 -4.74 2.64
CA LEU A 38 -10.92 -4.70 3.62
C LEU A 38 -12.13 -5.39 3.02
N LEU A 39 -12.75 -6.29 3.79
CA LEU A 39 -14.05 -6.85 3.42
C LEU A 39 -15.07 -5.73 3.25
N PRO A 40 -16.07 -5.86 2.34
CA PRO A 40 -17.05 -4.80 2.04
C PRO A 40 -17.67 -4.17 3.30
N ASP A 41 -18.04 -4.99 4.28
CA ASP A 41 -18.67 -4.54 5.53
C ASP A 41 -17.77 -3.61 6.35
N PHE A 42 -16.46 -3.71 6.19
CA PHE A 42 -15.45 -2.94 6.93
C PHE A 42 -14.92 -1.73 6.12
N GLN A 43 -15.41 -1.54 4.89
CA GLN A 43 -15.04 -0.39 4.07
C GLN A 43 -15.80 0.87 4.50
N ARG A 44 -15.28 2.04 4.12
CA ARG A 44 -15.87 3.37 4.43
C ARG A 44 -16.06 3.67 5.93
N ARG A 45 -15.39 2.93 6.81
CA ARG A 45 -15.39 3.14 8.27
C ARG A 45 -14.08 3.77 8.80
N GLY A 46 -13.27 4.35 7.93
CA GLY A 46 -11.97 4.94 8.31
C GLY A 46 -10.83 3.94 8.57
N ILE A 47 -11.08 2.63 8.52
CA ILE A 47 -10.07 1.59 8.79
C ILE A 47 -8.88 1.69 7.81
N GLY A 48 -9.14 1.87 6.51
CA GLY A 48 -8.07 2.04 5.52
C GLY A 48 -7.20 3.26 5.80
N THR A 49 -7.81 4.38 6.19
CA THR A 49 -7.11 5.60 6.62
C THR A 49 -6.22 5.32 7.83
N PHE A 50 -6.78 4.67 8.86
CA PHE A 50 -6.02 4.31 10.07
C PHE A 50 -4.76 3.50 9.72
N LEU A 51 -4.92 2.44 8.91
CA LEU A 51 -3.81 1.57 8.50
C LEU A 51 -2.75 2.30 7.67
N ILE A 52 -3.18 3.13 6.71
CA ILE A 52 -2.24 3.91 5.88
C ILE A 52 -1.46 4.92 6.73
N ARG A 53 -2.10 5.57 7.71
CA ARG A 53 -1.41 6.50 8.62
C ARG A 53 -0.36 5.82 9.48
N GLN A 54 -0.61 4.59 9.95
CA GLN A 54 0.40 3.81 10.68
C GLN A 54 1.62 3.53 9.81
N LEU A 55 1.40 3.13 8.55
CA LEU A 55 2.50 2.92 7.59
C LEU A 55 3.27 4.20 7.27
N ILE A 56 2.57 5.33 7.11
CA ILE A 56 3.21 6.64 6.93
C ILE A 56 4.05 7.02 8.16
N ALA A 57 3.55 6.77 9.38
CA ALA A 57 4.29 7.06 10.61
C ALA A 57 5.59 6.22 10.69
N GLN A 58 5.53 4.94 10.32
CA GLN A 58 6.71 4.09 10.23
C GLN A 58 7.69 4.59 9.15
N ALA A 59 7.19 4.95 7.97
CA ALA A 59 8.00 5.50 6.89
C ALA A 59 8.74 6.77 7.32
N LYS A 60 8.07 7.67 8.04
CA LYS A 60 8.66 8.87 8.64
C LYS A 60 9.75 8.52 9.66
N ALA A 61 9.49 7.59 10.58
CA ALA A 61 10.46 7.17 11.59
C ALA A 61 11.73 6.57 10.97
N LEU A 62 11.60 5.90 9.81
CA LEU A 62 12.71 5.33 9.06
C LEU A 62 13.37 6.29 8.06
N ASN A 63 12.87 7.54 7.98
CA ASN A 63 13.24 8.51 6.95
C ASN A 63 13.25 7.91 5.53
N ALA A 64 12.26 7.08 5.23
CA ALA A 64 12.19 6.31 3.99
C ALA A 64 10.86 6.57 3.27
N PRO A 65 10.85 6.73 1.94
CA PRO A 65 9.60 6.92 1.20
C PRO A 65 8.74 5.64 1.22
N LEU A 66 7.43 5.81 1.27
CA LEU A 66 6.45 4.73 1.16
C LEU A 66 5.88 4.70 -0.26
N ARG A 67 5.95 3.54 -0.91
CA ARG A 67 5.54 3.36 -2.30
C ARG A 67 4.45 2.32 -2.43
N LEU A 68 3.53 2.54 -3.37
CA LEU A 68 2.46 1.59 -3.70
C LEU A 68 2.16 1.57 -5.20
N ARG A 69 1.49 0.51 -5.61
CA ARG A 69 0.93 0.33 -6.95
C ARG A 69 -0.55 0.02 -6.85
N VAL A 70 -1.38 0.73 -7.59
CA VAL A 70 -2.83 0.60 -7.56
C VAL A 70 -3.38 0.52 -8.99
N LEU A 71 -4.46 -0.24 -9.20
CA LEU A 71 -5.17 -0.21 -10.48
C LEU A 71 -5.86 1.15 -10.66
N ALA A 72 -5.85 1.70 -11.87
CA ALA A 72 -6.43 3.00 -12.18
C ALA A 72 -7.92 3.09 -11.82
N VAL A 73 -8.64 1.97 -11.97
CA VAL A 73 -10.08 1.83 -11.64
C VAL A 73 -10.35 1.65 -10.15
N ASN A 74 -9.33 1.43 -9.31
CA ASN A 74 -9.55 1.12 -7.91
C ASN A 74 -9.90 2.40 -7.11
N PRO A 75 -11.07 2.46 -6.43
CA PRO A 75 -11.50 3.64 -5.67
C PRO A 75 -10.56 3.99 -4.50
N ALA A 76 -9.74 3.04 -4.04
CA ALA A 76 -8.73 3.27 -3.01
C ALA A 76 -7.67 4.29 -3.44
N ARG A 77 -7.51 4.61 -4.74
CA ARG A 77 -6.67 5.70 -5.21
C ARG A 77 -6.95 7.01 -4.46
N ARG A 78 -8.23 7.35 -4.28
CA ARG A 78 -8.66 8.56 -3.55
C ARG A 78 -8.27 8.54 -2.08
N LEU A 79 -8.12 7.34 -1.49
CA LEU A 79 -7.55 7.21 -0.15
C LEU A 79 -6.08 7.60 -0.13
N TYR A 80 -5.28 7.08 -1.06
CA TYR A 80 -3.86 7.38 -1.09
C TYR A 80 -3.60 8.86 -1.39
N GLU A 81 -4.30 9.45 -2.35
CA GLU A 81 -4.19 10.88 -2.67
C GLU A 81 -4.51 11.77 -1.47
N ARG A 82 -5.60 11.49 -0.73
CA ARG A 82 -5.96 12.28 0.46
C ARG A 82 -4.94 12.18 1.60
N GLU A 83 -4.27 11.03 1.74
CA GLU A 83 -3.24 10.81 2.76
C GLU A 83 -1.85 11.31 2.29
N GLY A 84 -1.77 12.00 1.15
CA GLY A 84 -0.58 12.71 0.69
C GLY A 84 0.33 11.91 -0.24
N PHE A 85 -0.14 10.78 -0.78
CA PHE A 85 0.59 10.12 -1.86
C PHE A 85 0.44 10.91 -3.17
N SER A 86 1.52 10.97 -3.94
CA SER A 86 1.57 11.59 -5.26
C SER A 86 1.84 10.55 -6.34
N VAL A 87 1.23 10.70 -7.51
CA VAL A 87 1.48 9.83 -8.67
C VAL A 87 2.90 10.08 -9.17
N GLN A 88 3.68 9.01 -9.28
CA GLN A 88 5.04 9.04 -9.83
C GLN A 88 5.06 8.57 -11.29
N ALA A 89 4.21 7.61 -11.63
CA ALA A 89 4.09 7.09 -12.99
C ALA A 89 2.72 6.43 -13.17
N GLN A 90 2.28 6.34 -14.43
CA GLN A 90 1.14 5.53 -14.84
C GLN A 90 1.55 4.73 -16.07
N ILE A 91 1.33 3.41 -16.01
CA ILE A 91 1.65 2.47 -17.09
C ILE A 91 0.42 1.57 -17.23
N GLU A 92 -0.19 1.60 -18.42
CA GLU A 92 -1.44 0.88 -18.70
C GLU A 92 -2.51 1.18 -17.62
N GLU A 93 -3.07 0.14 -17.03
CA GLU A 93 -4.08 0.20 -15.98
C GLU A 93 -3.49 0.38 -14.57
N ARG A 94 -2.18 0.65 -14.44
CA ARG A 94 -1.49 0.72 -13.14
C ARG A 94 -0.91 2.10 -12.87
N ILE A 95 -1.18 2.58 -11.68
CA ILE A 95 -0.67 3.84 -11.15
C ILE A 95 0.33 3.52 -10.03
N PHE A 96 1.50 4.11 -10.13
CA PHE A 96 2.55 4.04 -9.12
C PHE A 96 2.52 5.33 -8.31
N MET A 97 2.41 5.21 -6.99
CA MET A 97 2.29 6.36 -6.10
C MET A 97 3.31 6.31 -4.98
N GLU A 98 3.70 7.49 -4.50
CA GLU A 98 4.71 7.65 -3.45
C GLU A 98 4.29 8.71 -2.43
N TYR A 99 4.48 8.37 -1.16
CA TYR A 99 4.53 9.33 -0.06
C TYR A 99 6.00 9.67 0.23
N LYS A 100 6.37 10.92 0.00
CA LYS A 100 7.71 11.44 0.32
C LYS A 100 7.76 11.86 1.78
N VAL A 101 8.71 11.32 2.54
CA VAL A 101 9.07 11.87 3.84
C VAL A 101 9.85 13.17 3.57
N LYS A 102 9.36 14.28 4.10
CA LYS A 102 10.12 15.55 4.07
C LYS A 102 11.16 15.48 5.17
N SER A 103 12.41 15.77 4.79
CA SER A 103 13.56 15.94 5.69
C SER A 103 13.34 17.08 6.68
#